data_AF-A0A0U5GRV3-F1
#
_entry.id   AF-A0A0U5GRV3-F1
#
_cell.length_a   1.000
_cell.length_b   1.000
_cell.length_c   1.000
_cell.angle_alpha   90.00
_cell.angle_beta   90.00
_cell.angle_gamma   90.00
#
_symmetry.space_group_name_H-M   'P 1'
#
loop_
_entity.id
_entity.type
_entity.pdbx_description
1 polymer ?
#
loop_
_entity_poly.entity_id
_entity_poly.type
_entity_poly.pdbx_seq_one_letter_code
_entity_poly.pdbx_strand_id
1 'polypeptide(L)'
;MGTAYDRVFDYRVTAGIGPFNGSYVPRYLQQLQDLETGYPHTVVPYSVQAIVFNLVTNPVHSVASRPVRVGACAQDSCDSYLLPGGLISATPWPPLMEPSAPVIQIVDTPACQIDFRDGLDEEDVFSDEDCSLFGANTTRLGVRFCLAKSRMHQGSIVTGLYVCPEGVRNGTCSQGSASFYPNITTTLSVFNRKASFVASRSNMTILSVTSTDTPTQNPSLDLDAYRAAIAWILDFNSAIIPAPTAIAAHFWNGQTQLTQKYWSAELKQIFQSILVFPLRMFHVNGVGNIDEDWGRISENLPPEFYTTASIAIPHDRIIINTAMFSIFVLLQGSVHLFIWAVLAWLWIKRPALPVITSYPLFNFAFKTKHKGRNCVSAKQEQISLPNGPLRADDKDVVAALQGARHFLRTDDERLSLLSNESRQQPEVTNVSS
;
A
#
# COMPACT_ATOMS: atom_id res chain seq x y z
N MET A 1 9.40 6.62 -9.86
CA MET A 1 10.77 6.05 -9.86
C MET A 1 10.61 4.56 -9.64
N GLY A 2 11.34 3.72 -10.36
CA GLY A 2 11.32 2.27 -10.13
C GLY A 2 12.67 1.77 -9.66
N THR A 3 12.71 0.61 -9.04
CA THR A 3 13.96 -0.04 -8.66
C THR A 3 14.23 -1.18 -9.64
N ALA A 4 15.42 -1.21 -10.20
CA ALA A 4 15.96 -2.36 -10.93
C ALA A 4 16.98 -3.07 -10.03
N TYR A 5 17.25 -4.34 -10.33
CA TYR A 5 18.13 -5.18 -9.52
C TYR A 5 19.14 -5.84 -10.44
N ASP A 6 20.41 -5.51 -10.27
CA ASP A 6 21.50 -6.12 -11.02
C ASP A 6 22.00 -7.35 -10.27
N ARG A 7 21.89 -8.52 -10.92
CA ARG A 7 22.24 -9.81 -10.33
C ARG A 7 23.76 -9.96 -10.28
N VAL A 8 24.26 -10.33 -9.12
CA VAL A 8 25.69 -10.55 -8.85
C VAL A 8 25.99 -12.05 -8.79
N PHE A 9 25.15 -12.81 -8.10
CA PHE A 9 25.37 -14.23 -7.85
C PHE A 9 24.05 -15.00 -7.81
N ASP A 10 23.94 -16.06 -8.61
CA ASP A 10 22.77 -16.91 -8.71
C ASP A 10 23.02 -18.25 -8.01
N TYR A 11 22.01 -18.77 -7.31
CA TYR A 11 22.05 -20.07 -6.67
C TYR A 11 20.66 -20.72 -6.61
N ARG A 12 20.63 -22.04 -6.50
CA ARG A 12 19.39 -22.81 -6.40
C ARG A 12 18.83 -22.76 -4.99
N VAL A 13 17.52 -22.61 -4.90
CA VAL A 13 16.76 -22.62 -3.64
C VAL A 13 15.44 -23.37 -3.80
N THR A 14 14.90 -23.87 -2.70
CA THR A 14 13.48 -24.13 -2.55
C THR A 14 12.84 -22.92 -1.89
N ALA A 15 11.71 -22.43 -2.41
CA ALA A 15 11.05 -21.24 -1.88
C ALA A 15 9.56 -21.20 -2.25
N GLY A 16 8.81 -20.37 -1.54
CA GLY A 16 7.39 -20.14 -1.80
C GLY A 16 6.46 -20.78 -0.78
N ILE A 17 5.17 -20.44 -0.92
CA ILE A 17 4.07 -20.99 -0.12
C ILE A 17 3.13 -21.78 -1.02
N GLY A 18 2.88 -23.02 -0.62
CA GLY A 18 1.98 -23.94 -1.30
C GLY A 18 0.55 -23.86 -0.81
N PRO A 19 -0.33 -24.71 -1.38
CA PRO A 19 -1.65 -24.92 -0.81
C PRO A 19 -1.54 -25.51 0.61
N PHE A 20 -2.51 -25.14 1.45
CA PHE A 20 -2.65 -25.74 2.77
C PHE A 20 -2.86 -27.25 2.66
N ASN A 21 -2.20 -27.98 3.54
CA ASN A 21 -2.34 -29.43 3.66
C ASN A 21 -2.66 -29.80 5.11
N GLY A 22 -3.92 -30.19 5.33
CA GLY A 22 -4.45 -30.55 6.64
C GLY A 22 -3.72 -31.72 7.31
N SER A 23 -3.09 -32.62 6.55
CA SER A 23 -2.38 -33.78 7.10
C SER A 23 -1.17 -33.39 7.98
N TYR A 24 -0.63 -32.19 7.78
CA TYR A 24 0.51 -31.71 8.57
C TYR A 24 0.11 -31.23 9.96
N VAL A 25 -1.14 -30.80 10.15
CA VAL A 25 -1.62 -30.26 11.43
C VAL A 25 -1.47 -31.29 12.56
N PRO A 26 -2.13 -32.47 12.54
CA PRO A 26 -2.04 -33.42 13.65
C PRO A 26 -0.62 -33.96 13.84
N ARG A 27 0.15 -34.15 12.75
CA ARG A 27 1.55 -34.64 12.83
C ARG A 27 2.45 -33.64 13.55
N TYR A 28 2.33 -32.36 13.21
CA TYR A 28 3.11 -31.29 13.83
C TYR A 28 2.72 -31.10 15.31
N LEU A 29 1.42 -31.08 15.62
CA LEU A 29 0.95 -30.97 17.00
C LEU A 29 1.40 -32.15 17.86
N GLN A 30 1.35 -33.37 17.30
CA GLN A 30 1.88 -34.55 17.98
C GLN A 30 3.38 -34.43 18.23
N GLN A 31 4.17 -33.99 17.25
CA GLN A 31 5.60 -33.77 17.43
C GLN A 31 5.90 -32.79 18.57
N LEU A 32 5.15 -31.68 18.66
CA LEU A 32 5.30 -30.73 19.76
C LEU A 32 4.95 -31.35 21.11
N GLN A 33 3.91 -32.17 21.16
CA GLN A 33 3.50 -32.88 22.37
C GLN A 33 4.54 -33.93 22.81
N ASP A 34 5.16 -34.62 21.86
CA ASP A 34 6.17 -35.64 22.11
C ASP A 34 7.48 -35.06 22.67
N LEU A 35 7.76 -33.78 22.43
CA LEU A 35 8.92 -33.10 23.04
C LEU A 35 8.78 -32.89 24.55
N GLU A 36 7.55 -32.86 25.06
CA GLU A 36 7.23 -32.62 26.48
C GLU A 36 6.34 -33.75 27.00
N THR A 37 6.88 -34.97 27.01
CA THR A 37 6.14 -36.16 27.48
C THR A 37 5.66 -35.98 28.93
N GLY A 38 4.34 -36.06 29.13
CA GLY A 38 3.71 -35.87 30.45
C GLY A 38 3.12 -34.48 30.69
N TYR A 39 3.30 -33.55 29.75
CA TYR A 39 2.63 -32.26 29.79
C TYR A 39 1.16 -32.39 29.36
N PRO A 40 0.18 -32.01 30.20
CA PRO A 40 -1.24 -32.33 29.98
C PRO A 40 -1.94 -31.41 28.97
N HIS A 41 -1.27 -30.37 28.48
CA HIS A 41 -1.82 -29.41 27.54
C HIS A 41 -1.09 -29.50 26.22
N THR A 42 -1.75 -29.18 25.11
CA THR A 42 -1.07 -28.89 23.84
C THR A 42 -0.05 -27.77 24.04
N VAL A 43 0.97 -27.68 23.17
CA VAL A 43 2.03 -26.67 23.25
C VAL A 43 1.92 -25.71 22.07
N VAL A 44 1.85 -24.41 22.33
CA VAL A 44 2.00 -23.35 21.31
C VAL A 44 3.33 -22.61 21.54
N PRO A 45 4.33 -22.77 20.66
CA PRO A 45 5.60 -22.06 20.78
C PRO A 45 5.42 -20.54 20.75
N TYR A 46 6.25 -19.81 21.51
CA TYR A 46 6.24 -18.34 21.51
C TYR A 46 6.43 -17.75 20.11
N SER A 47 7.26 -18.37 19.26
CA SER A 47 7.48 -17.95 17.88
C SER A 47 6.19 -17.96 17.04
N VAL A 48 5.28 -18.91 17.31
CA VAL A 48 3.96 -18.97 16.67
C VAL A 48 3.12 -17.77 17.11
N GLN A 49 3.04 -17.52 18.43
CA GLN A 49 2.27 -16.38 18.95
C GLN A 49 2.79 -15.04 18.41
N ALA A 50 4.11 -14.85 18.38
CA ALA A 50 4.73 -13.62 17.90
C ALA A 50 4.44 -13.32 16.42
N ILE A 51 4.32 -14.36 15.58
CA ILE A 51 4.00 -14.23 14.16
C ILE A 51 2.50 -13.98 13.95
N VAL A 52 1.64 -14.68 14.70
CA VAL A 52 0.18 -14.64 14.49
C VAL A 52 -0.40 -13.24 14.67
N PHE A 53 0.13 -12.40 15.54
CA PHE A 53 -0.46 -11.08 15.81
C PHE A 53 -0.43 -10.12 14.62
N ASN A 54 0.56 -10.23 13.73
CA ASN A 54 0.79 -9.25 12.67
C ASN A 54 1.13 -9.87 11.31
N LEU A 55 0.85 -11.17 11.11
CA LEU A 55 1.26 -11.89 9.91
C LEU A 55 0.90 -11.18 8.59
N VAL A 56 -0.31 -10.62 8.48
CA VAL A 56 -0.78 -9.94 7.23
C VAL A 56 -0.23 -8.54 7.05
N THR A 57 0.31 -7.92 8.09
CA THR A 57 0.94 -6.59 8.05
C THR A 57 2.46 -6.65 8.15
N ASN A 58 3.02 -7.82 8.44
CA ASN A 58 4.45 -8.02 8.60
C ASN A 58 5.12 -8.22 7.23
N PRO A 59 5.97 -7.27 6.78
CA PRO A 59 6.59 -7.32 5.46
C PRO A 59 7.61 -8.46 5.30
N VAL A 60 7.97 -9.18 6.37
CA VAL A 60 8.80 -10.39 6.27
C VAL A 60 7.99 -11.57 5.68
N HIS A 61 6.67 -11.55 5.83
CA HIS A 61 5.80 -12.69 5.48
C HIS A 61 4.80 -12.37 4.37
N SER A 62 4.32 -11.12 4.30
CA SER A 62 3.21 -10.74 3.43
C SER A 62 3.40 -9.34 2.84
N VAL A 63 2.72 -9.10 1.73
CA VAL A 63 2.58 -7.77 1.13
C VAL A 63 1.12 -7.52 0.78
N ALA A 64 0.68 -6.26 0.86
CA ALA A 64 -0.63 -5.88 0.35
C ALA A 64 -0.68 -6.13 -1.17
N SER A 65 -1.78 -6.75 -1.63
CA SER A 65 -2.01 -7.07 -3.04
C SER A 65 -3.30 -6.40 -3.52
N ARG A 66 -3.52 -6.45 -4.83
CA ARG A 66 -4.81 -6.07 -5.40
C ARG A 66 -5.76 -7.26 -5.26
N PRO A 67 -6.99 -7.07 -4.74
CA PRO A 67 -7.97 -8.13 -4.68
C PRO A 67 -8.22 -8.74 -6.06
N VAL A 68 -8.40 -10.06 -6.09
CA VAL A 68 -8.88 -10.76 -7.27
C VAL A 68 -10.36 -10.44 -7.44
N ARG A 69 -10.75 -9.93 -8.61
CA ARG A 69 -12.14 -9.55 -8.90
C ARG A 69 -13.02 -10.76 -9.22
N VAL A 70 -13.01 -11.76 -8.35
CA VAL A 70 -13.81 -12.99 -8.42
C VAL A 70 -14.28 -13.38 -7.02
N GLY A 71 -15.28 -14.26 -6.94
CA GLY A 71 -15.83 -14.73 -5.66
C GLY A 71 -16.38 -13.58 -4.81
N ALA A 72 -16.03 -13.56 -3.53
CA ALA A 72 -16.48 -12.54 -2.58
C ALA A 72 -16.05 -11.11 -2.94
N CYS A 73 -14.98 -10.94 -3.74
CA CYS A 73 -14.39 -9.65 -4.05
C CYS A 73 -14.73 -9.15 -5.47
N ALA A 74 -15.76 -9.71 -6.10
CA ALA A 74 -16.15 -9.35 -7.45
C ALA A 74 -16.68 -7.91 -7.57
N GLN A 75 -17.41 -7.43 -6.56
CA GLN A 75 -18.08 -6.11 -6.59
C GLN A 75 -17.67 -5.19 -5.43
N ASP A 76 -17.11 -5.76 -4.36
CA ASP A 76 -16.80 -5.04 -3.13
C ASP A 76 -15.32 -4.67 -2.99
N SER A 77 -15.05 -3.70 -2.12
CA SER A 77 -13.69 -3.42 -1.64
C SER A 77 -13.26 -4.52 -0.66
N CYS A 78 -12.23 -5.26 -1.02
CA CYS A 78 -11.62 -6.27 -0.16
C CYS A 78 -10.22 -5.84 0.30
N ASP A 79 -9.82 -6.30 1.48
CA ASP A 79 -8.42 -6.35 1.85
C ASP A 79 -7.80 -7.57 1.17
N SER A 80 -6.58 -7.43 0.64
CA SER A 80 -5.91 -8.52 -0.06
C SER A 80 -4.43 -8.55 0.28
N TYR A 81 -3.95 -9.75 0.58
CA TYR A 81 -2.56 -9.97 0.98
C TYR A 81 -1.98 -11.12 0.18
N LEU A 82 -0.75 -10.95 -0.29
CA LEU A 82 0.01 -11.97 -0.99
C LEU A 82 1.16 -12.43 -0.08
N LEU A 83 1.27 -13.73 0.11
CA LEU A 83 2.36 -14.38 0.81
C LEU A 83 3.22 -15.13 -0.20
N PRO A 84 4.35 -14.54 -0.63
CA PRO A 84 5.27 -15.20 -1.56
C PRO A 84 6.25 -16.15 -0.85
N GLY A 85 6.07 -16.40 0.45
CA GLY A 85 7.01 -17.14 1.31
C GLY A 85 8.02 -16.25 2.02
N GLY A 86 8.55 -15.25 1.29
CA GLY A 86 9.60 -14.38 1.81
C GLY A 86 10.91 -15.14 1.98
N LEU A 87 11.92 -14.46 2.53
CA LEU A 87 13.24 -15.06 2.67
C LEU A 87 13.29 -16.17 3.74
N ILE A 88 12.40 -16.09 4.73
CA ILE A 88 12.33 -17.05 5.84
C ILE A 88 11.84 -18.44 5.40
N SER A 89 11.19 -18.55 4.24
CA SER A 89 10.73 -19.82 3.68
C SER A 89 11.65 -20.33 2.55
N ALA A 90 12.84 -19.76 2.41
CA ALA A 90 13.78 -20.11 1.36
C ALA A 90 14.94 -20.96 1.92
N THR A 91 15.24 -22.07 1.27
CA THR A 91 16.32 -22.98 1.66
C THR A 91 17.21 -23.30 0.46
N PRO A 92 18.55 -23.21 0.57
CA PRO A 92 19.30 -22.76 1.73
C PRO A 92 19.17 -21.24 1.95
N TRP A 93 19.51 -20.81 3.16
CA TRP A 93 19.68 -19.39 3.49
C TRP A 93 20.68 -18.71 2.56
N PRO A 94 20.57 -17.39 2.32
CA PRO A 94 21.49 -16.67 1.45
C PRO A 94 22.95 -16.85 1.86
N PRO A 95 23.85 -17.08 0.89
CA PRO A 95 25.26 -17.09 1.20
C PRO A 95 25.70 -15.73 1.73
N LEU A 96 26.71 -15.73 2.61
CA LEU A 96 27.26 -14.51 3.21
C LEU A 96 28.24 -13.76 2.30
N MET A 97 28.48 -14.28 1.09
CA MET A 97 29.30 -13.64 0.08
C MET A 97 28.62 -12.34 -0.43
N GLU A 98 29.39 -11.43 -1.01
CA GLU A 98 28.91 -10.15 -1.57
C GLU A 98 28.14 -9.27 -0.55
N PRO A 99 28.76 -8.80 0.53
CA PRO A 99 28.09 -7.95 1.52
C PRO A 99 27.62 -6.59 0.96
N SER A 100 28.17 -6.17 -0.18
CA SER A 100 27.78 -4.96 -0.91
C SER A 100 26.43 -5.07 -1.62
N ALA A 101 25.89 -6.28 -1.79
CA ALA A 101 24.63 -6.55 -2.47
C ALA A 101 23.52 -6.83 -1.44
N PRO A 102 22.71 -5.82 -1.05
CA PRO A 102 21.88 -5.90 0.15
C PRO A 102 20.58 -6.68 -0.03
N VAL A 103 20.24 -7.09 -1.24
CA VAL A 103 18.97 -7.74 -1.55
C VAL A 103 19.15 -9.10 -2.20
N ILE A 104 18.08 -9.88 -2.13
CA ILE A 104 17.93 -11.17 -2.78
C ILE A 104 16.65 -11.17 -3.59
N GLN A 105 16.75 -11.53 -4.86
CA GLN A 105 15.62 -11.74 -5.75
C GLN A 105 15.37 -13.24 -5.87
N ILE A 106 14.14 -13.68 -5.63
CA ILE A 106 13.71 -15.05 -5.87
C ILE A 106 12.61 -15.02 -6.93
N VAL A 107 12.75 -15.82 -7.98
CA VAL A 107 11.86 -15.78 -9.15
C VAL A 107 10.89 -16.96 -9.18
N ASP A 108 9.73 -16.77 -9.82
CA ASP A 108 8.75 -17.82 -10.13
C ASP A 108 8.41 -18.80 -8.99
N THR A 109 8.24 -18.31 -7.76
CA THR A 109 7.91 -19.16 -6.61
C THR A 109 6.41 -19.28 -6.40
N PRO A 110 5.89 -20.42 -5.92
CA PRO A 110 4.54 -20.56 -5.40
C PRO A 110 4.25 -19.49 -4.35
N ALA A 111 3.06 -18.91 -4.41
CA ALA A 111 2.59 -17.87 -3.51
C ALA A 111 1.11 -18.09 -3.20
N CYS A 112 0.70 -17.67 -2.00
CA CYS A 112 -0.69 -17.73 -1.57
C CYS A 112 -1.24 -16.31 -1.47
N GLN A 113 -2.28 -16.00 -2.24
CA GLN A 113 -3.03 -14.75 -2.09
C GLN A 113 -4.33 -15.02 -1.33
N ILE A 114 -4.63 -14.15 -0.37
CA ILE A 114 -5.85 -14.20 0.41
C ILE A 114 -6.57 -12.88 0.27
N ASP A 115 -7.84 -12.96 -0.10
CA ASP A 115 -8.75 -11.82 -0.14
C ASP A 115 -9.79 -11.93 0.98
N PHE A 116 -10.00 -10.83 1.68
CA PHE A 116 -10.94 -10.69 2.79
C PHE A 116 -12.02 -9.69 2.43
N ARG A 117 -13.27 -10.16 2.40
CA ARG A 117 -14.46 -9.32 2.37
C ARG A 117 -15.01 -9.16 3.78
N ASP A 118 -15.43 -7.95 4.11
CA ASP A 118 -16.03 -7.65 5.42
C ASP A 118 -17.42 -8.24 5.54
N GLY A 119 -17.69 -8.87 6.69
CA GLY A 119 -19.01 -9.41 6.97
C GLY A 119 -19.32 -10.76 6.33
N LEU A 120 -20.59 -11.13 6.45
CA LEU A 120 -21.21 -12.33 5.87
C LEU A 120 -22.31 -11.87 4.90
N ASP A 121 -22.60 -12.69 3.89
CA ASP A 121 -23.83 -12.51 3.13
C ASP A 121 -25.05 -12.99 3.93
N GLU A 122 -26.23 -12.57 3.50
CA GLU A 122 -27.50 -12.92 4.16
C GLU A 122 -27.75 -14.44 4.23
N GLU A 123 -27.26 -15.21 3.26
CA GLU A 123 -27.43 -16.66 3.23
C GLU A 123 -26.34 -17.42 4.02
N ASP A 124 -25.26 -16.75 4.40
CA ASP A 124 -24.16 -17.33 5.14
C ASP A 124 -24.47 -17.32 6.66
N VAL A 125 -24.88 -18.48 7.16
CA VAL A 125 -25.27 -18.69 8.57
C VAL A 125 -24.47 -19.83 9.18
N PHE A 126 -23.96 -19.62 10.40
CA PHE A 126 -23.27 -20.64 11.18
C PHE A 126 -24.25 -21.53 11.95
N SER A 127 -23.99 -22.83 11.94
CA SER A 127 -24.56 -23.79 12.88
C SER A 127 -23.67 -23.91 14.13
N ASP A 128 -24.13 -24.61 15.16
CA ASP A 128 -23.31 -24.89 16.34
C ASP A 128 -22.12 -25.83 16.02
N GLU A 129 -22.27 -26.72 15.03
CA GLU A 129 -21.22 -27.64 14.58
C GLU A 129 -20.08 -26.92 13.85
N ASP A 130 -20.35 -25.75 13.26
CA ASP A 130 -19.36 -24.91 12.60
C ASP A 130 -18.45 -24.17 13.60
N CYS A 131 -18.79 -24.21 14.89
CA CYS A 131 -18.18 -23.37 15.90
C CYS A 131 -17.40 -24.14 16.96
N SER A 132 -16.36 -23.49 17.47
CA SER A 132 -15.56 -23.93 18.62
C SER A 132 -15.55 -22.85 19.68
N LEU A 133 -15.68 -23.25 20.94
CA LEU A 133 -15.76 -22.36 22.08
C LEU A 133 -14.46 -22.44 22.89
N PHE A 134 -13.83 -21.29 23.11
CA PHE A 134 -12.59 -21.15 23.87
C PHE A 134 -12.86 -20.33 25.11
N GLY A 135 -12.62 -20.89 26.28
CA GLY A 135 -12.96 -20.31 27.57
C GLY A 135 -12.86 -21.34 28.67
N ALA A 136 -12.69 -20.90 29.91
CA ALA A 136 -12.71 -21.76 31.09
C ALA A 136 -13.73 -21.23 32.10
N ASN A 137 -14.40 -22.13 32.83
CA ASN A 137 -15.38 -21.77 33.87
C ASN A 137 -14.78 -20.89 34.98
N THR A 138 -13.46 -20.94 35.17
CA THR A 138 -12.70 -20.16 36.16
C THR A 138 -12.33 -18.76 35.68
N THR A 139 -12.55 -18.45 34.41
CA THR A 139 -12.14 -17.19 33.77
C THR A 139 -13.34 -16.50 33.15
N ARG A 140 -13.33 -15.16 33.11
CA ARG A 140 -14.33 -14.38 32.36
C ARG A 140 -14.02 -14.30 30.86
N LEU A 141 -12.86 -14.79 30.44
CA LEU A 141 -12.48 -14.83 29.04
C LEU A 141 -13.26 -15.93 28.32
N GLY A 142 -13.92 -15.54 27.24
CA GLY A 142 -14.59 -16.48 26.36
C GLY A 142 -14.69 -15.92 24.94
N VAL A 143 -14.36 -16.75 23.95
CA VAL A 143 -14.59 -16.46 22.54
C VAL A 143 -15.15 -17.68 21.84
N ARG A 144 -16.06 -17.48 20.90
CA ARG A 144 -16.61 -18.50 20.01
C ARG A 144 -16.11 -18.20 18.60
N PHE A 145 -15.35 -19.12 18.03
CA PHE A 145 -14.90 -19.05 16.64
C PHE A 145 -15.79 -19.94 15.79
N CYS A 146 -16.21 -19.48 14.63
CA CYS A 146 -17.04 -20.21 13.68
C CYS A 146 -16.38 -20.18 12.30
N LEU A 147 -16.45 -21.31 11.60
CA LEU A 147 -15.86 -21.51 10.28
C LEU A 147 -16.76 -22.41 9.45
N ALA A 148 -17.20 -21.95 8.28
CA ALA A 148 -18.01 -22.73 7.35
C ALA A 148 -17.70 -22.36 5.90
N LYS A 149 -18.12 -23.19 4.94
CA LYS A 149 -18.08 -22.83 3.52
C LYS A 149 -19.11 -21.73 3.25
N SER A 150 -18.76 -20.74 2.43
CA SER A 150 -19.75 -19.76 1.96
C SER A 150 -20.73 -20.45 1.00
N ARG A 151 -22.01 -20.17 1.18
CA ARG A 151 -23.11 -20.59 0.30
C ARG A 151 -23.25 -19.66 -0.90
N MET A 152 -22.88 -18.38 -0.73
CA MET A 152 -22.97 -17.35 -1.78
C MET A 152 -21.74 -17.30 -2.67
N HIS A 153 -20.56 -17.56 -2.11
CA HIS A 153 -19.30 -17.45 -2.81
C HIS A 153 -18.58 -18.80 -2.87
N GLN A 154 -18.76 -19.51 -4.00
CA GLN A 154 -18.19 -20.84 -4.20
C GLN A 154 -16.66 -20.82 -4.03
N GLY A 155 -16.15 -21.77 -3.22
CA GLY A 155 -14.72 -21.88 -2.91
C GLY A 155 -14.21 -20.85 -1.90
N SER A 156 -15.09 -20.00 -1.35
CA SER A 156 -14.79 -19.10 -0.25
C SER A 156 -15.28 -19.69 1.07
N ILE A 157 -14.75 -19.15 2.16
CA ILE A 157 -15.01 -19.61 3.54
C ILE A 157 -15.50 -18.42 4.33
N VAL A 158 -16.57 -18.60 5.10
CA VAL A 158 -17.05 -17.61 6.05
C VAL A 158 -16.50 -17.91 7.44
N THR A 159 -16.07 -16.87 8.12
CA THR A 159 -15.49 -16.98 9.45
C THR A 159 -16.08 -15.91 10.37
N GLY A 160 -16.25 -16.26 11.63
CA GLY A 160 -16.77 -15.37 12.66
C GLY A 160 -16.09 -15.60 13.98
N LEU A 161 -15.72 -14.54 14.67
CA LEU A 161 -15.27 -14.58 16.05
C LEU A 161 -16.21 -13.73 16.89
N TYR A 162 -16.85 -14.37 17.86
CA TYR A 162 -17.82 -13.78 18.77
C TYR A 162 -17.23 -13.78 20.17
N VAL A 163 -17.25 -12.63 20.84
CA VAL A 163 -16.78 -12.53 22.22
C VAL A 163 -17.91 -12.89 23.17
N CYS A 164 -17.62 -13.69 24.20
CA CYS A 164 -18.52 -14.00 25.31
C CYS A 164 -18.26 -13.02 26.46
N PRO A 165 -19.11 -12.00 26.69
CA PRO A 165 -18.82 -10.93 27.65
C PRO A 165 -18.62 -11.44 29.08
N GLU A 166 -19.41 -12.45 29.48
CA GLU A 166 -19.33 -13.09 30.80
C GLU A 166 -18.56 -14.43 30.78
N GLY A 167 -17.79 -14.66 29.72
CA GLY A 167 -17.02 -15.88 29.54
C GLY A 167 -17.86 -17.09 29.14
N VAL A 168 -17.26 -18.26 29.34
CA VAL A 168 -17.87 -19.57 29.01
C VAL A 168 -18.34 -20.25 30.29
N ARG A 169 -19.60 -20.69 30.31
CA ARG A 169 -20.17 -21.47 31.41
C ARG A 169 -20.88 -22.70 30.87
N ASN A 170 -20.53 -23.87 31.42
CA ASN A 170 -21.14 -25.16 31.03
C ASN A 170 -21.09 -25.41 29.51
N GLY A 171 -19.98 -25.04 28.86
CA GLY A 171 -19.81 -25.22 27.41
C GLY A 171 -20.65 -24.27 26.55
N THR A 172 -21.26 -23.24 27.15
CA THR A 172 -22.04 -22.23 26.44
C THR A 172 -21.46 -20.83 26.65
N CYS A 173 -21.56 -20.00 25.62
CA CYS A 173 -21.20 -18.59 25.68
C CYS A 173 -22.25 -17.86 26.53
N SER A 174 -21.83 -17.22 27.62
CA SER A 174 -22.76 -16.49 28.49
C SER A 174 -22.98 -15.08 27.94
N GLN A 175 -24.19 -14.76 27.48
CA GLN A 175 -24.57 -13.41 27.01
C GLN A 175 -24.45 -12.35 28.11
N GLY A 176 -24.58 -12.74 29.38
CA GLY A 176 -24.60 -11.78 30.48
C GLY A 176 -25.76 -10.81 30.35
N SER A 177 -25.49 -9.52 30.59
CA SER A 177 -26.45 -8.42 30.40
C SER A 177 -26.46 -7.85 28.97
N ALA A 178 -25.62 -8.37 28.07
CA ALA A 178 -25.52 -7.85 26.70
C ALA A 178 -26.66 -8.39 25.82
N SER A 179 -27.27 -7.51 25.03
CA SER A 179 -28.30 -7.87 24.04
C SER A 179 -27.73 -8.49 22.76
N PHE A 180 -26.41 -8.46 22.56
CA PHE A 180 -25.70 -9.02 21.41
C PHE A 180 -24.26 -9.41 21.77
N TYR A 181 -23.65 -10.25 20.95
CA TYR A 181 -22.23 -10.60 21.05
C TYR A 181 -21.37 -9.67 20.18
N PRO A 182 -20.41 -8.90 20.75
CA PRO A 182 -19.41 -8.21 19.95
C PRO A 182 -18.69 -9.22 19.07
N ASN A 183 -18.57 -8.93 17.78
CA ASN A 183 -18.07 -9.90 16.84
C ASN A 183 -17.26 -9.25 15.73
N ILE A 184 -16.52 -10.12 15.05
CA ILE A 184 -15.90 -9.83 13.78
C ILE A 184 -16.19 -10.99 12.84
N THR A 185 -16.66 -10.66 11.64
CA THR A 185 -16.99 -11.64 10.62
C THR A 185 -16.34 -11.24 9.30
N THR A 186 -15.92 -12.25 8.53
CA THR A 186 -15.30 -12.03 7.23
C THR A 186 -15.53 -13.22 6.31
N THR A 187 -15.60 -12.94 5.01
CA THR A 187 -15.55 -13.96 3.97
C THR A 187 -14.15 -13.97 3.36
N LEU A 188 -13.48 -15.11 3.44
CA LEU A 188 -12.12 -15.36 2.99
C LEU A 188 -12.12 -16.14 1.68
N SER A 189 -11.33 -15.70 0.71
CA SER A 189 -11.04 -16.45 -0.52
C SER A 189 -9.53 -16.68 -0.66
N VAL A 190 -9.13 -17.92 -0.91
CA VAL A 190 -7.71 -18.33 -0.99
C VAL A 190 -7.35 -18.71 -2.43
N PHE A 191 -6.29 -18.10 -2.94
CA PHE A 191 -5.80 -18.29 -4.30
C PHE A 191 -4.34 -18.73 -4.30
N ASN A 192 -4.06 -19.78 -5.06
CA ASN A 192 -2.71 -20.16 -5.43
C ASN A 192 -2.25 -19.27 -6.59
N ARG A 193 -1.01 -18.79 -6.49
CA ARG A 193 -0.32 -17.99 -7.49
C ARG A 193 1.14 -18.42 -7.58
N LYS A 194 1.83 -17.89 -8.58
CA LYS A 194 3.27 -17.74 -8.63
C LYS A 194 3.62 -16.27 -8.58
N ALA A 195 4.74 -15.95 -7.95
CA ALA A 195 5.26 -14.60 -7.85
C ALA A 195 6.78 -14.61 -7.83
N SER A 196 7.37 -13.51 -8.29
CA SER A 196 8.80 -13.22 -8.05
C SER A 196 8.90 -12.10 -7.03
N PHE A 197 9.76 -12.22 -6.04
CA PHE A 197 9.89 -11.21 -5.01
C PHE A 197 11.34 -10.82 -4.77
N VAL A 198 11.54 -9.63 -4.23
CA VAL A 198 12.83 -9.16 -3.76
C VAL A 198 12.74 -8.88 -2.28
N ALA A 199 13.65 -9.45 -1.50
CA ALA A 199 13.74 -9.25 -0.07
C ALA A 199 15.10 -8.63 0.32
N SER A 200 15.11 -7.90 1.42
CA SER A 200 16.33 -7.43 2.05
C SER A 200 17.04 -8.59 2.75
N ARG A 201 18.37 -8.70 2.59
CA ARG A 201 19.18 -9.71 3.30
C ARG A 201 19.39 -9.37 4.77
N SER A 202 19.33 -8.09 5.15
CA SER A 202 19.63 -7.66 6.53
C SER A 202 18.47 -7.87 7.50
N ASN A 203 17.24 -7.75 7.02
CA ASN A 203 16.03 -7.83 7.85
C ASN A 203 14.91 -8.68 7.25
N MET A 204 15.16 -9.37 6.14
CA MET A 204 14.24 -10.32 5.49
C MET A 204 12.93 -9.70 4.95
N THR A 205 12.80 -8.37 5.01
CA THR A 205 11.59 -7.68 4.54
C THR A 205 11.45 -7.78 3.03
N ILE A 206 10.25 -8.09 2.56
CA ILE A 206 9.89 -8.10 1.15
C ILE A 206 9.77 -6.64 0.69
N LEU A 207 10.63 -6.25 -0.25
CA LEU A 207 10.74 -4.90 -0.79
C LEU A 207 9.87 -4.72 -2.02
N SER A 208 9.74 -5.75 -2.85
CA SER A 208 8.90 -5.74 -4.04
C SER A 208 8.43 -7.13 -4.43
N VAL A 209 7.26 -7.18 -5.08
CA VAL A 209 6.72 -8.37 -5.72
C VAL A 209 6.37 -8.04 -7.16
N THR A 210 6.71 -8.94 -8.06
CA THR A 210 6.59 -8.81 -9.52
C THR A 210 6.17 -10.14 -10.13
N SER A 211 5.82 -10.11 -11.42
CA SER A 211 5.52 -11.32 -12.20
C SER A 211 4.48 -12.24 -11.55
N THR A 212 3.43 -11.65 -10.98
CA THR A 212 2.36 -12.44 -10.35
C THR A 212 1.44 -13.02 -11.42
N ASP A 213 1.32 -14.34 -11.45
CA ASP A 213 0.55 -15.08 -12.46
C ASP A 213 -0.98 -15.02 -12.23
N THR A 214 -1.76 -15.71 -13.04
CA THR A 214 -3.23 -15.72 -12.88
C THR A 214 -3.64 -16.50 -11.63
N PRO A 215 -4.48 -15.92 -10.74
CA PRO A 215 -4.91 -16.60 -9.53
C PRO A 215 -5.76 -17.82 -9.81
N THR A 216 -5.47 -18.91 -9.13
CA THR A 216 -6.25 -20.16 -9.15
C THR A 216 -6.83 -20.42 -7.77
N GLN A 217 -8.15 -20.38 -7.63
CA GLN A 217 -8.81 -20.62 -6.35
C GLN A 217 -8.69 -22.10 -5.95
N ASN A 218 -8.45 -22.37 -4.67
CA ASN A 218 -8.48 -23.73 -4.13
C ASN A 218 -9.82 -23.99 -3.43
N PRO A 219 -10.80 -24.63 -4.08
CA PRO A 219 -12.12 -24.87 -3.47
C PRO A 219 -12.11 -25.98 -2.41
N SER A 220 -11.05 -26.77 -2.33
CA SER A 220 -10.96 -27.98 -1.51
C SER A 220 -10.08 -27.79 -0.27
N LEU A 221 -10.28 -26.69 0.47
CA LEU A 221 -9.64 -26.53 1.78
C LEU A 221 -10.24 -27.55 2.77
N ASP A 222 -9.37 -28.34 3.42
CA ASP A 222 -9.75 -29.19 4.55
C ASP A 222 -10.12 -28.32 5.76
N LEU A 223 -11.41 -28.02 5.89
CA LEU A 223 -11.92 -27.12 6.92
C LEU A 223 -11.75 -27.66 8.33
N ASP A 224 -11.79 -28.99 8.51
CA ASP A 224 -11.67 -29.59 9.83
C ASP A 224 -10.23 -29.45 10.35
N ALA A 225 -9.24 -29.78 9.53
CA ALA A 225 -7.84 -29.57 9.90
C ALA A 225 -7.49 -28.08 10.03
N TYR A 226 -8.05 -27.23 9.17
CA TYR A 226 -7.85 -25.78 9.25
C TYR A 226 -8.45 -25.18 10.53
N ARG A 227 -9.66 -25.61 10.90
CA ARG A 227 -10.30 -25.26 12.18
C ARG A 227 -9.48 -25.76 13.36
N ALA A 228 -8.95 -26.98 13.32
CA ALA A 228 -8.09 -27.52 14.36
C ALA A 228 -6.80 -26.70 14.54
N ALA A 229 -6.18 -26.26 13.44
CA ALA A 229 -5.01 -25.38 13.48
C ALA A 229 -5.30 -24.01 14.12
N ILE A 230 -6.46 -23.42 13.83
CA ILE A 230 -6.87 -22.15 14.47
C ILE A 230 -7.22 -22.39 15.94
N ALA A 231 -7.91 -23.48 16.24
CA ALA A 231 -8.30 -23.84 17.61
C ALA A 231 -7.07 -24.02 18.51
N TRP A 232 -6.03 -24.65 17.99
CA TRP A 232 -4.74 -24.77 18.68
C TRP A 232 -4.15 -23.41 19.09
N ILE A 233 -4.28 -22.37 18.26
CA ILE A 233 -3.71 -21.04 18.54
C ILE A 233 -4.62 -20.21 19.46
N LEU A 234 -5.93 -20.40 19.37
CA LEU A 234 -6.92 -19.67 20.17
C LEU A 234 -7.12 -20.26 21.57
N ASP A 235 -6.82 -21.54 21.77
CA ASP A 235 -6.93 -22.18 23.08
C ASP A 235 -5.83 -21.70 24.02
N PHE A 236 -6.16 -20.82 24.97
CA PHE A 236 -5.17 -20.32 25.94
C PHE A 236 -4.67 -21.39 26.91
N ASN A 237 -5.38 -22.52 27.06
CA ASN A 237 -4.88 -23.64 27.87
C ASN A 237 -3.69 -24.32 27.18
N SER A 238 -3.61 -24.25 25.85
CA SER A 238 -2.55 -24.85 25.02
C SER A 238 -1.17 -24.17 25.12
N ALA A 239 -1.01 -23.17 25.97
CA ALA A 239 0.29 -22.52 26.14
C ALA A 239 0.67 -22.26 27.60
N ILE A 240 -0.22 -22.59 28.55
CA ILE A 240 -0.14 -22.14 29.96
C ILE A 240 0.20 -20.64 30.07
N ILE A 241 -0.19 -19.87 29.05
CA ILE A 241 -0.13 -18.43 29.12
C ILE A 241 -1.27 -17.99 30.03
N PRO A 242 -1.03 -17.03 30.95
CA PRO A 242 -2.11 -16.43 31.70
C PRO A 242 -3.22 -15.99 30.73
N ALA A 243 -4.47 -16.28 31.04
CA ALA A 243 -5.59 -15.94 30.16
C ALA A 243 -5.53 -14.49 29.62
N PRO A 244 -5.13 -13.45 30.40
CA PRO A 244 -5.01 -12.08 29.88
C PRO A 244 -3.97 -11.86 28.77
N THR A 245 -2.97 -12.74 28.61
CA THR A 245 -1.93 -12.64 27.58
C THR A 245 -2.23 -13.50 26.34
N ALA A 246 -3.33 -14.25 26.35
CA ALA A 246 -3.73 -15.07 25.22
C ALA A 246 -4.24 -14.22 24.04
N ILE A 247 -4.08 -14.72 22.83
CA ILE A 247 -4.61 -14.08 21.61
C ILE A 247 -6.12 -13.82 21.73
N ALA A 248 -6.87 -14.79 22.27
CA ALA A 248 -8.30 -14.64 22.55
C ALA A 248 -8.63 -13.45 23.48
N ALA A 249 -7.71 -13.07 24.38
CA ALA A 249 -7.89 -11.96 25.32
C ALA A 249 -7.89 -10.60 24.62
N HIS A 250 -7.18 -10.45 23.49
CA HIS A 250 -7.18 -9.20 22.73
C HIS A 250 -8.59 -8.88 22.23
N PHE A 251 -9.31 -9.87 21.73
CA PHE A 251 -10.71 -9.71 21.31
C PHE A 251 -11.62 -9.46 22.51
N TRP A 252 -11.41 -10.19 23.62
CA TRP A 252 -12.23 -10.02 24.82
C TRP A 252 -12.05 -8.64 25.49
N ASN A 253 -10.83 -8.11 25.54
CA ASN A 253 -10.56 -6.75 26.02
C ASN A 253 -11.05 -5.69 25.02
N GLY A 254 -11.08 -6.02 23.73
CA GLY A 254 -11.47 -5.16 22.62
C GLY A 254 -12.97 -5.06 22.36
N GLN A 255 -13.84 -5.53 23.26
CA GLN A 255 -15.31 -5.56 23.06
C GLN A 255 -15.88 -4.24 22.56
N THR A 256 -15.50 -3.11 23.18
CA THR A 256 -15.98 -1.79 22.76
C THR A 256 -15.55 -1.46 21.33
N GLN A 257 -14.32 -1.81 20.93
CA GLN A 257 -13.82 -1.59 19.58
C GLN A 257 -14.59 -2.44 18.56
N LEU A 258 -14.92 -3.69 18.90
CA LEU A 258 -15.71 -4.59 18.04
C LEU A 258 -17.15 -4.12 17.81
N THR A 259 -17.69 -3.24 18.65
CA THR A 259 -19.02 -2.65 18.41
C THR A 259 -19.00 -1.55 17.34
N GLN A 260 -17.83 -1.04 16.95
CA GLN A 260 -17.69 0.04 15.98
C GLN A 260 -16.71 -0.30 14.87
N LYS A 261 -17.21 -0.38 13.62
CA LYS A 261 -16.41 -0.73 12.43
C LYS A 261 -15.13 0.11 12.26
N TYR A 262 -15.17 1.39 12.64
CA TYR A 262 -14.01 2.28 12.51
C TYR A 262 -12.87 1.93 13.48
N TRP A 263 -13.19 1.48 14.69
CA TRP A 263 -12.21 1.21 15.75
C TRP A 263 -11.74 -0.24 15.76
N SER A 264 -12.46 -1.15 15.10
CA SER A 264 -12.13 -2.57 15.01
C SER A 264 -11.01 -2.90 14.01
N ALA A 265 -10.37 -1.91 13.38
CA ALA A 265 -9.39 -2.15 12.33
C ALA A 265 -8.18 -2.99 12.79
N GLU A 266 -7.66 -2.73 14.00
CA GLU A 266 -6.55 -3.49 14.58
C GLU A 266 -6.96 -4.93 14.88
N LEU A 267 -8.08 -5.14 15.57
CA LEU A 267 -8.62 -6.48 15.86
C LEU A 267 -8.94 -7.25 14.58
N LYS A 268 -9.36 -6.55 13.52
CA LYS A 268 -9.57 -7.13 12.20
C LYS A 268 -8.28 -7.63 11.58
N GLN A 269 -7.20 -6.86 11.64
CA GLN A 269 -5.90 -7.30 11.13
C GLN A 269 -5.34 -8.47 11.92
N ILE A 270 -5.53 -8.49 13.26
CA ILE A 270 -5.16 -9.64 14.10
C ILE A 270 -5.99 -10.87 13.68
N PHE A 271 -7.30 -10.72 13.49
CA PHE A 271 -8.15 -11.82 13.06
C PHE A 271 -7.76 -12.34 11.67
N GLN A 272 -7.53 -11.46 10.70
CA GLN A 272 -7.00 -11.82 9.39
C GLN A 272 -5.67 -12.58 9.51
N SER A 273 -4.78 -12.16 10.41
CA SER A 273 -3.49 -12.84 10.66
C SER A 273 -3.65 -14.25 11.25
N ILE A 274 -4.60 -14.44 12.17
CA ILE A 274 -4.97 -15.77 12.69
C ILE A 274 -5.47 -16.67 11.55
N LEU A 275 -6.30 -16.15 10.64
CA LEU A 275 -6.81 -16.91 9.50
C LEU A 275 -5.69 -17.23 8.48
N VAL A 276 -4.76 -16.31 8.21
CA VAL A 276 -3.67 -16.59 7.27
C VAL A 276 -2.65 -17.58 7.84
N PHE A 277 -2.48 -17.63 9.16
CA PHE A 277 -1.40 -18.40 9.79
C PHE A 277 -1.38 -19.89 9.41
N PRO A 278 -2.48 -20.67 9.47
CA PRO A 278 -2.45 -22.06 9.06
C PRO A 278 -2.03 -22.26 7.60
N LEU A 279 -2.44 -21.36 6.69
CA LEU A 279 -2.05 -21.42 5.26
C LEU A 279 -0.54 -21.22 5.09
N ARG A 280 0.05 -20.33 5.89
CA ARG A 280 1.50 -20.08 5.91
C ARG A 280 2.29 -21.19 6.60
N MET A 281 1.71 -21.85 7.60
CA MET A 281 2.42 -22.81 8.44
C MET A 281 2.38 -24.23 7.86
N PHE A 282 1.21 -24.68 7.43
CA PHE A 282 0.93 -26.07 7.08
C PHE A 282 0.79 -26.23 5.55
N HIS A 283 1.90 -26.07 4.85
CA HIS A 283 2.03 -26.40 3.43
C HIS A 283 3.32 -27.22 3.22
N VAL A 284 3.52 -27.73 2.01
CA VAL A 284 4.60 -28.70 1.72
C VAL A 284 6.02 -28.16 2.00
N ASN A 285 6.27 -26.89 1.68
CA ASN A 285 7.52 -26.15 2.00
C ASN A 285 7.41 -25.33 3.32
N GLY A 286 6.49 -25.69 4.22
CA GLY A 286 6.15 -24.91 5.41
C GLY A 286 6.63 -25.58 6.69
N VAL A 287 6.88 -24.82 7.76
CA VAL A 287 7.47 -25.33 9.02
C VAL A 287 6.60 -26.40 9.69
N GLY A 288 5.30 -26.41 9.39
CA GLY A 288 4.39 -27.46 9.84
C GLY A 288 4.63 -28.82 9.17
N ASN A 289 5.32 -28.89 8.04
CA ASN A 289 5.75 -30.14 7.44
C ASN A 289 7.01 -30.66 8.15
N ILE A 290 6.83 -31.60 9.08
CA ILE A 290 7.91 -32.17 9.89
C ILE A 290 8.94 -32.96 9.09
N ASP A 291 8.61 -33.34 7.85
CA ASP A 291 9.50 -34.07 6.95
C ASP A 291 10.44 -33.13 6.17
N GLU A 292 10.24 -31.81 6.27
CA GLU A 292 11.03 -30.82 5.54
C GLU A 292 12.35 -30.50 6.27
N ASP A 293 13.48 -30.61 5.54
CA ASP A 293 14.81 -30.25 6.04
C ASP A 293 15.10 -28.77 5.75
N TRP A 294 15.13 -27.94 6.79
CA TRP A 294 15.39 -26.50 6.66
C TRP A 294 16.87 -26.15 6.51
N GLY A 295 17.76 -27.13 6.65
CA GLY A 295 19.21 -26.97 6.48
C GLY A 295 19.68 -27.21 5.05
N ARG A 296 18.88 -27.90 4.22
CA ARG A 296 19.27 -28.36 2.88
C ARG A 296 18.10 -28.29 1.91
N ILE A 297 18.40 -28.29 0.62
CA ILE A 297 17.35 -28.40 -0.40
C ILE A 297 16.67 -29.76 -0.22
N SER A 298 15.41 -29.76 0.20
CA SER A 298 14.59 -30.95 0.29
C SER A 298 14.42 -31.57 -1.10
N GLU A 299 14.60 -32.88 -1.22
CA GLU A 299 14.50 -33.61 -2.51
C GLU A 299 13.06 -34.01 -2.86
N ASN A 300 12.14 -33.90 -1.89
CA ASN A 300 10.78 -34.42 -1.99
C ASN A 300 9.72 -33.34 -2.23
N LEU A 301 10.14 -32.09 -2.50
CA LEU A 301 9.20 -31.02 -2.79
C LEU A 301 8.66 -31.16 -4.22
N PRO A 302 7.46 -30.62 -4.51
CA PRO A 302 7.00 -30.48 -5.88
C PRO A 302 7.94 -29.60 -6.73
N PRO A 303 8.07 -29.86 -8.04
CA PRO A 303 8.99 -29.15 -8.94
C PRO A 303 8.85 -27.62 -8.90
N GLU A 304 7.64 -27.10 -8.67
CA GLU A 304 7.37 -25.67 -8.60
C GLU A 304 8.07 -24.94 -7.46
N PHE A 305 8.49 -25.63 -6.39
CA PHE A 305 9.23 -25.00 -5.29
C PHE A 305 10.71 -24.79 -5.60
N TYR A 306 11.28 -25.54 -6.56
CA TYR A 306 12.67 -25.41 -6.94
C TYR A 306 12.86 -24.25 -7.90
N THR A 307 13.57 -23.23 -7.44
CA THR A 307 13.81 -22.01 -8.21
C THR A 307 15.24 -21.51 -8.06
N THR A 308 15.49 -20.36 -8.67
CA THR A 308 16.75 -19.61 -8.59
C THR A 308 16.57 -18.38 -7.73
N ALA A 309 17.49 -18.20 -6.79
CA ALA A 309 17.68 -16.97 -6.07
C ALA A 309 18.92 -16.24 -6.61
N SER A 310 18.85 -14.92 -6.63
CA SER A 310 19.91 -14.04 -7.10
C SER A 310 20.22 -13.00 -6.03
N ILE A 311 21.46 -12.96 -5.56
CA ILE A 311 21.96 -11.81 -4.80
C ILE A 311 22.08 -10.64 -5.78
N ALA A 312 21.53 -9.48 -5.42
CA ALA A 312 21.45 -8.35 -6.33
C ALA A 312 21.76 -7.00 -5.65
N ILE A 313 22.17 -6.04 -6.49
CA ILE A 313 22.36 -4.64 -6.11
C ILE A 313 21.17 -3.84 -6.63
N PRO A 314 20.44 -3.09 -5.77
CA PRO A 314 19.36 -2.23 -6.21
C PRO A 314 19.93 -0.99 -6.91
N HIS A 315 19.36 -0.64 -8.05
CA HIS A 315 19.64 0.58 -8.78
C HIS A 315 18.35 1.35 -9.04
N ASP A 316 18.43 2.67 -8.89
CA ASP A 316 17.32 3.55 -9.26
C ASP A 316 17.17 3.57 -10.77
N ARG A 317 16.01 3.10 -11.23
CA ARG A 317 15.61 3.16 -12.64
C ARG A 317 14.56 4.23 -12.84
N ILE A 318 14.83 5.11 -13.80
CA ILE A 318 13.82 6.05 -14.29
C ILE A 318 12.79 5.23 -15.09
N ILE A 319 11.66 4.90 -14.45
CA ILE A 319 10.49 4.37 -15.17
C ILE A 319 9.84 5.54 -15.88
N ILE A 320 10.05 5.60 -17.19
CA ILE A 320 9.34 6.54 -18.06
C ILE A 320 7.95 5.96 -18.31
N ASN A 321 6.92 6.57 -17.73
CA ASN A 321 5.53 6.22 -18.03
C ASN A 321 5.25 6.53 -19.51
N THR A 322 4.90 5.51 -20.29
CA THR A 322 4.68 5.64 -21.74
C THR A 322 3.61 6.66 -22.09
N ALA A 323 2.54 6.77 -21.28
CA ALA A 323 1.50 7.76 -21.49
C ALA A 323 2.00 9.17 -21.21
N MET A 324 2.70 9.40 -20.08
CA MET A 324 3.29 10.71 -19.79
C MET A 324 4.34 11.10 -20.83
N PHE A 325 5.16 10.14 -21.26
CA PHE A 325 6.14 10.36 -22.32
C PHE A 325 5.47 10.68 -23.65
N SER A 326 4.40 9.97 -24.01
CA SER A 326 3.62 10.26 -25.22
C SER A 326 3.00 11.66 -25.15
N ILE A 327 2.40 12.04 -24.03
CA ILE A 327 1.86 13.39 -23.79
C ILE A 327 2.97 14.44 -23.92
N PHE A 328 4.12 14.18 -23.30
CA PHE A 328 5.28 15.07 -23.37
C PHE A 328 5.76 15.25 -24.83
N VAL A 329 5.91 14.16 -25.58
CA VAL A 329 6.31 14.18 -27.00
C VAL A 329 5.27 14.91 -27.85
N LEU A 330 3.98 14.67 -27.64
CA LEU A 330 2.90 15.36 -28.36
C LEU A 330 2.89 16.86 -28.06
N LEU A 331 3.04 17.24 -26.79
CA LEU A 331 3.03 18.64 -26.38
C LEU A 331 4.26 19.37 -26.91
N GLN A 332 5.46 18.80 -26.74
CA GLN A 332 6.68 19.36 -27.33
C GLN A 332 6.63 19.42 -28.85
N GLY A 333 6.12 18.37 -29.49
CA GLY A 333 5.91 18.33 -30.94
C GLY A 333 4.96 19.42 -31.42
N SER A 334 3.85 19.65 -30.71
CA SER A 334 2.87 20.69 -31.05
C SER A 334 3.46 22.10 -30.95
N VAL A 335 4.25 22.37 -29.91
CA VAL A 335 4.94 23.65 -29.72
C VAL A 335 5.97 23.85 -30.85
N HIS A 336 6.75 22.83 -31.18
CA HIS A 336 7.71 22.91 -32.28
C HIS A 336 7.01 23.12 -33.63
N LEU A 337 5.94 22.37 -33.92
CA LEU A 337 5.16 22.56 -35.14
C LEU A 337 4.56 23.97 -35.23
N PHE A 338 4.06 24.51 -34.12
CA PHE A 338 3.55 25.89 -34.07
C PHE A 338 4.66 26.91 -34.38
N ILE A 339 5.84 26.78 -33.77
CA ILE A 339 6.99 27.65 -34.04
C ILE A 339 7.38 27.58 -35.53
N TRP A 340 7.50 26.38 -36.08
CA TRP A 340 7.82 26.18 -37.49
C TRP A 340 6.75 26.74 -38.43
N ALA A 341 5.47 26.58 -38.09
CA ALA A 341 4.37 27.15 -38.86
C ALA A 341 4.42 28.68 -38.88
N VAL A 342 4.72 29.33 -37.75
CA VAL A 342 4.92 30.78 -37.67
C VAL A 342 6.12 31.22 -38.50
N LEU A 343 7.26 30.52 -38.39
CA LEU A 343 8.45 30.82 -39.19
C LEU A 343 8.19 30.68 -40.70
N ALA A 344 7.56 29.58 -41.12
CA ALA A 344 7.17 29.36 -42.51
C ALA A 344 6.20 30.44 -43.00
N TRP A 345 5.21 30.81 -42.18
CA TRP A 345 4.30 31.90 -42.48
C TRP A 345 5.03 33.24 -42.66
N LEU A 346 5.97 33.57 -41.77
CA LEU A 346 6.80 34.77 -41.88
C LEU A 346 7.65 34.76 -43.16
N TRP A 347 8.22 33.62 -43.55
CA TRP A 347 9.00 33.50 -44.79
C TRP A 347 8.16 33.65 -46.05
N ILE A 348 6.95 33.08 -46.07
CA ILE A 348 6.05 33.13 -47.23
C ILE A 348 5.44 34.53 -47.37
N LYS A 349 4.87 35.07 -46.28
CA LYS A 349 4.15 36.35 -46.33
C LYS A 349 5.07 37.56 -46.33
N ARG A 350 6.31 37.41 -45.85
CA ARG A 350 7.28 38.50 -45.65
C ARG A 350 6.62 39.77 -45.08
N PRO A 351 5.81 39.65 -44.01
CA PRO A 351 5.20 40.83 -43.44
C PRO A 351 6.31 41.80 -43.02
N ALA A 352 6.08 43.10 -43.18
CA ALA A 352 6.99 44.11 -42.67
C ALA A 352 7.05 43.96 -41.15
N LEU A 353 8.05 43.21 -40.66
CA LEU A 353 8.26 43.03 -39.24
C LEU A 353 8.58 44.40 -38.64
N PRO A 354 7.98 44.75 -37.49
CA PRO A 354 8.32 46.00 -36.83
C PRO A 354 9.82 46.00 -36.52
N VAL A 355 10.50 47.10 -36.79
CA VAL A 355 11.93 47.25 -36.46
C VAL A 355 12.06 47.13 -34.94
N ILE A 356 12.60 45.99 -34.49
CA ILE A 356 12.92 45.77 -33.08
C ILE A 356 14.35 46.27 -32.91
N THR A 357 14.51 47.39 -32.19
CA THR A 357 15.84 47.84 -31.75
C THR A 357 16.48 46.79 -30.83
N SER A 358 17.80 46.85 -30.65
CA SER A 358 18.60 45.99 -29.74
C SER A 358 18.14 46.01 -28.28
N TYR A 359 17.15 46.87 -27.94
CA TYR A 359 16.64 47.13 -26.61
C TYR A 359 15.16 46.69 -26.51
N PRO A 360 14.87 45.39 -26.29
CA PRO A 360 13.52 44.84 -26.32
C PRO A 360 12.58 45.44 -25.26
N LEU A 361 13.13 45.79 -24.09
CA LEU A 361 12.39 46.46 -23.01
C LEU A 361 11.90 47.86 -23.41
N PHE A 362 12.73 48.63 -24.14
CA PHE A 362 12.35 49.95 -24.65
C PHE A 362 11.26 49.84 -25.72
N ASN A 363 11.37 48.87 -26.65
CA ASN A 363 10.33 48.64 -27.67
C ASN A 363 8.99 48.23 -27.05
N PHE A 364 9.01 47.45 -25.98
CA PHE A 364 7.80 47.07 -25.26
C PHE A 364 7.17 48.28 -24.54
N ALA A 365 7.97 49.06 -23.81
CA ALA A 365 7.51 50.27 -23.11
C ALA A 365 6.95 51.35 -24.05
N PHE A 366 7.52 51.49 -25.25
CA PHE A 366 7.05 52.46 -26.25
C PHE A 366 5.73 52.02 -26.90
N LYS A 367 5.57 50.72 -27.19
CA LYS A 367 4.35 50.17 -27.80
C LYS A 367 3.18 50.09 -26.82
N THR A 368 3.42 49.87 -25.52
CA THR A 368 2.35 49.88 -24.50
C THR A 368 1.84 51.29 -24.20
N LYS A 369 2.63 52.35 -24.46
CA LYS A 369 2.22 53.74 -24.28
C LYS A 369 1.19 54.24 -25.30
N HIS A 370 1.09 53.61 -26.47
CA HIS A 370 0.36 54.20 -27.60
C HIS A 370 -1.12 53.82 -27.70
N LYS A 371 -1.66 52.99 -26.79
CA LYS A 371 -3.04 52.48 -26.89
C LYS A 371 -4.05 53.13 -25.92
N GLY A 372 -3.70 54.20 -25.22
CA GLY A 372 -4.61 54.80 -24.25
C GLY A 372 -4.27 56.24 -23.90
N ARG A 373 -4.67 57.17 -24.76
CA ARG A 373 -5.27 58.48 -24.44
C ARG A 373 -5.12 59.39 -25.66
N ASN A 374 -6.24 59.99 -26.05
CA ASN A 374 -6.27 61.23 -26.82
C ASN A 374 -5.52 62.29 -26.00
N CYS A 375 -4.21 62.37 -26.16
CA CYS A 375 -3.42 63.47 -25.61
C CYS A 375 -3.77 64.71 -26.42
N VAL A 376 -4.56 65.57 -25.79
CA VAL A 376 -4.72 66.99 -26.11
C VAL A 376 -3.36 67.57 -26.43
N SER A 377 -3.28 68.30 -27.55
CA SER A 377 -2.08 68.98 -28.06
C SER A 377 -1.39 69.82 -26.98
N ALA A 378 -0.38 69.25 -26.32
CA ALA A 378 0.72 70.03 -25.79
C ALA A 378 1.66 70.29 -26.96
N LYS A 379 2.00 71.57 -27.20
CA LYS A 379 2.93 72.03 -28.23
C LYS A 379 4.17 71.12 -28.27
N GLN A 380 4.22 70.32 -29.32
CA GLN A 380 5.33 69.45 -29.64
C GLN A 380 6.42 70.35 -30.21
N GLU A 381 7.40 70.69 -29.37
CA GLU A 381 8.67 71.22 -29.83
C GLU A 381 9.27 70.19 -30.79
N GLN A 382 9.36 70.56 -32.08
CA GLN A 382 9.95 69.72 -33.11
C GLN A 382 11.43 69.55 -32.81
N ILE A 383 11.77 68.50 -32.04
CA ILE A 383 13.12 67.95 -32.07
C ILE A 383 13.24 67.23 -33.42
N SER A 384 13.82 67.91 -34.40
CA SER A 384 14.17 67.32 -35.68
C SER A 384 15.21 66.22 -35.45
N LEU A 385 14.79 64.96 -35.52
CA LEU A 385 15.71 63.83 -35.59
C LEU A 385 16.50 63.91 -36.90
N PRO A 386 17.83 63.71 -36.87
CA PRO A 386 18.66 63.78 -38.06
C PRO A 386 18.28 62.66 -39.04
N ASN A 387 17.93 63.05 -40.27
CA ASN A 387 17.69 62.13 -41.37
C ASN A 387 19.02 61.61 -41.91
N GLY A 388 19.54 60.56 -41.29
CA GLY A 388 20.69 59.79 -41.74
C GLY A 388 20.63 58.36 -41.18
N PRO A 389 21.31 57.38 -41.78
CA PRO A 389 21.30 56.01 -41.29
C PRO A 389 21.84 55.98 -39.86
N LEU A 390 20.97 55.70 -38.89
CA LEU A 390 21.27 55.65 -37.46
C LEU A 390 22.26 54.51 -37.17
N ARG A 391 23.56 54.79 -37.29
CA ARG A 391 24.59 54.16 -36.46
C ARG A 391 24.63 54.94 -35.15
N ALA A 392 23.62 54.73 -34.31
CA ALA A 392 23.72 55.12 -32.92
C ALA A 392 24.51 54.02 -32.21
N ASP A 393 25.71 54.34 -31.73
CA ASP A 393 26.45 53.46 -30.84
C ASP A 393 25.81 53.54 -29.44
N ASP A 394 26.05 52.55 -28.57
CA ASP A 394 25.47 52.49 -27.23
C ASP A 394 25.80 53.76 -26.41
N LYS A 395 26.93 54.41 -26.72
CA LYS A 395 27.33 55.69 -26.16
C LYS A 395 26.39 56.84 -26.52
N ASP A 396 25.87 56.87 -27.75
CA ASP A 396 24.96 57.92 -28.21
C ASP A 396 23.59 57.78 -27.52
N VAL A 397 23.15 56.54 -27.31
CA VAL A 397 21.92 56.23 -26.58
C VAL A 397 22.07 56.61 -25.11
N VAL A 398 23.18 56.27 -24.47
CA VAL A 398 23.46 56.65 -23.07
C VAL A 398 23.57 58.17 -22.93
N ALA A 399 24.22 58.86 -23.87
CA ALA A 399 24.30 60.33 -23.86
C ALA A 399 22.91 60.98 -24.02
N ALA A 400 22.05 60.44 -24.88
CA ALA A 400 20.68 60.93 -25.03
C ALA A 400 19.83 60.66 -23.78
N LEU A 401 20.01 59.51 -23.13
CA LEU A 401 19.32 59.15 -21.88
C LEU A 401 19.83 59.94 -20.67
N GLN A 402 21.10 60.34 -20.63
CA GLN A 402 21.64 61.18 -19.55
C GLN A 402 21.00 62.59 -19.52
N GLY A 403 20.52 63.08 -20.67
CA GLY A 403 19.75 64.32 -20.74
C GLY A 403 18.25 64.15 -20.49
N ALA A 404 17.74 62.92 -20.53
CA ALA A 404 16.33 62.63 -20.32
C ALA A 404 16.02 62.52 -18.82
N ARG A 405 15.17 63.41 -18.30
CA ARG A 405 14.61 63.24 -16.94
C ARG A 405 13.64 62.07 -16.94
N HIS A 406 14.10 60.94 -16.43
CA HIS A 406 13.24 59.80 -16.15
C HIS A 406 12.48 60.05 -14.86
N PHE A 407 11.18 60.34 -14.97
CA PHE A 407 10.29 60.21 -13.83
C PHE A 407 10.04 58.72 -13.63
N LEU A 408 10.67 58.13 -12.61
CA LEU A 408 10.15 56.90 -12.03
C LEU A 408 8.72 57.21 -11.61
N ARG A 409 7.77 56.35 -11.99
CA ARG A 409 6.42 56.39 -11.43
C ARG A 409 6.53 55.90 -9.98
N THR A 410 7.03 56.76 -9.10
CA THR A 410 7.02 56.59 -7.64
C THR A 410 5.59 56.79 -7.17
N ASP A 411 4.97 55.72 -6.68
CA ASP A 411 3.92 55.57 -5.65
C ASP A 411 2.76 56.58 -5.47
N ASP A 412 2.64 57.66 -6.25
CA ASP A 412 1.56 58.66 -6.11
C ASP A 412 0.19 58.15 -6.61
N GLU A 413 0.16 57.04 -7.37
CA GLU A 413 -1.09 56.33 -7.66
C GLU A 413 -1.48 55.31 -6.57
N ARG A 414 -0.60 55.00 -5.62
CA ARG A 414 -0.93 54.13 -4.47
C ARG A 414 -1.53 54.94 -3.31
N LEU A 415 -1.18 56.22 -3.16
CA LEU A 415 -1.73 57.11 -2.14
C LEU A 415 -3.13 57.65 -2.46
N SER A 416 -3.53 57.69 -3.74
CA SER A 416 -4.89 58.06 -4.15
C SER A 416 -5.92 56.93 -4.00
N LEU A 417 -5.50 55.68 -3.81
CA LEU A 417 -6.38 54.55 -3.49
C LEU A 417 -6.58 54.38 -1.97
N LEU A 418 -5.58 54.68 -1.14
CA LEU A 418 -5.68 54.58 0.32
C LEU A 418 -6.44 55.75 0.98
N SER A 419 -6.55 56.89 0.29
CA SER A 419 -7.32 58.07 0.77
C SER A 419 -8.83 58.01 0.46
N ASN A 420 -9.27 57.03 -0.35
CA ASN A 420 -10.70 56.79 -0.60
C ASN A 420 -11.29 55.67 0.27
N GLU A 421 -10.48 54.83 0.91
CA GLU A 421 -10.95 53.77 1.83
C GLU A 421 -11.19 54.25 3.27
N SER A 422 -10.75 55.47 3.63
CA SER A 422 -10.87 56.02 4.99
C SER A 422 -12.09 56.93 5.20
N ARG A 423 -13.07 56.92 4.28
CA ARG A 423 -14.28 57.76 4.33
C ARG A 423 -15.61 57.02 4.50
N GLN A 424 -15.59 55.75 4.90
CA GLN A 424 -16.78 55.01 5.33
C GLN A 424 -16.50 54.24 6.61
N GLN A 425 -16.69 54.90 7.75
CA GLN A 425 -16.90 54.24 9.04
C GLN A 425 -18.29 54.63 9.54
N PRO A 426 -19.18 53.67 9.85
CA PRO A 426 -20.52 53.95 10.34
C PRO A 426 -20.53 54.36 11.82
N GLU A 427 -21.40 55.32 12.09
CA GLU A 427 -21.79 55.83 13.39
C GLU A 427 -22.44 54.70 14.23
N VAL A 428 -21.78 54.29 15.30
CA VAL A 428 -22.32 53.30 16.26
C VAL A 428 -23.02 54.04 17.38
N THR A 429 -24.35 53.99 17.35
CA THR A 429 -25.25 54.37 18.44
C THR A 429 -25.12 53.40 19.61
N ASN A 430 -24.81 53.94 20.79
CA ASN A 430 -24.91 53.28 22.09
C ASN A 430 -26.37 53.01 22.46
N VAL A 431 -26.69 51.80 22.90
CA VAL A 431 -27.81 51.53 23.81
C VAL A 431 -27.37 50.54 24.89
N SER A 432 -27.46 51.02 26.11
CA SER A 432 -27.33 50.33 27.39
C SER A 432 -28.65 49.66 27.79
N SER A 433 -28.58 48.39 28.19
CA SER A 433 -29.33 47.78 29.32
C SER A 433 -29.03 46.29 29.40
#